data_AF-A0A7X7XP76-F1
#
_entry.id   AF-A0A7X7XP76-F1
#
_cell.length_a   1.000
_cell.length_b   1.000
_cell.length_c   1.000
_cell.angle_alpha   90.00
_cell.angle_beta   90.00
_cell.angle_gamma   90.00
#
_symmetry.space_group_name_H-M   'P 1'
#
loop_
_entity.id
_entity.type
_entity.pdbx_description
1 polymer ?
#
loop_
_entity_poly.entity_id
_entity_poly.type
_entity_poly.pdbx_seq_one_letter_code
_entity_poly.pdbx_strand_id
1 'polypeptide(L)'
;MEPLGRPLYWVTFAGYAALIAWQAGNLPERVPAHLTFGGTVDRWSSLTEHLVMATVVGALMLLLGPGLAIALRRLPRSVVNLPHPEYWKRDEHWPEALARIAGAMWSFGVLLNLFLIFAMGSVGETALGRPTPDWQWAAALALYLAATAAWVVGLYRTMRPPAGSWPSAPPR
;
A
#
# COMPACT_ATOMS: atom_id res chain seq x y z
N MET A 1 -0.20 -9.53 -14.96
CA MET A 1 0.62 -9.21 -13.76
C MET A 1 0.55 -10.44 -12.86
N GLU A 2 1.72 -10.92 -12.43
CA GLU A 2 2.04 -12.29 -12.03
C GLU A 2 1.14 -13.03 -11.02
N PRO A 3 1.18 -14.39 -11.02
CA PRO A 3 0.61 -15.23 -9.95
C PRO A 3 1.27 -15.02 -8.57
N LEU A 4 2.43 -14.37 -8.49
CA LEU A 4 3.20 -14.16 -7.26
C LEU A 4 2.70 -13.01 -6.37
N GLY A 5 1.93 -12.05 -6.90
CA GLY A 5 1.52 -10.88 -6.12
C GLY A 5 0.64 -11.23 -4.92
N ARG A 6 -0.28 -12.18 -5.08
CA ARG A 6 -1.19 -12.64 -4.02
C ARG A 6 -0.48 -13.40 -2.89
N PRO A 7 0.35 -14.43 -3.15
CA PRO A 7 1.08 -15.09 -2.08
C PRO A 7 2.06 -14.14 -1.38
N LEU A 8 2.75 -13.27 -2.13
CA LEU A 8 3.70 -12.31 -1.56
C LEU A 8 3.00 -11.28 -0.66
N TYR A 9 1.79 -10.84 -1.03
CA TYR A 9 0.96 -10.00 -0.18
C TYR A 9 0.68 -10.69 1.17
N TRP A 10 0.27 -11.95 1.16
CA TRP A 10 -0.02 -12.66 2.41
C TRP A 10 1.23 -12.91 3.25
N VAL A 11 2.37 -13.20 2.62
CA VAL A 11 3.66 -13.33 3.32
C VAL A 11 4.04 -12.03 4.02
N THR A 12 3.99 -10.90 3.30
CA THR A 12 4.33 -9.60 3.88
C THR A 12 3.30 -9.16 4.93
N PHE A 13 2.01 -9.44 4.71
CA PHE A 13 0.96 -9.17 5.70
C PHE A 13 1.18 -9.98 6.99
N ALA A 14 1.49 -11.27 6.87
CA ALA A 14 1.85 -12.11 8.01
C ALA A 14 3.12 -11.61 8.71
N GLY A 15 4.11 -11.12 7.96
CA GLY A 15 5.31 -10.49 8.50
C GLY A 15 4.98 -9.22 9.32
N TYR A 16 4.06 -8.39 8.83
CA TYR A 16 3.55 -7.24 9.58
C TYR A 16 2.86 -7.68 10.87
N ALA A 17 1.94 -8.64 10.80
CA ALA A 17 1.24 -9.16 11.98
C ALA A 17 2.22 -9.77 13.01
N ALA A 18 3.22 -10.52 12.55
CA ALA A 18 4.26 -11.08 13.41
C ALA A 18 5.11 -9.99 14.08
N LEU A 19 5.43 -8.91 13.37
CA LEU A 19 6.12 -7.76 13.95
C LEU A 19 5.29 -7.13 15.07
N ILE A 20 3.99 -6.89 14.87
CA ILE A 20 3.12 -6.30 15.89
C ILE A 20 2.98 -7.24 17.11
N ALA A 21 2.83 -8.54 16.88
CA ALA A 21 2.78 -9.54 17.95
C ALA A 21 4.09 -9.58 18.75
N TRP A 22 5.24 -9.48 18.07
CA TRP A 22 6.53 -9.38 18.75
C TRP A 22 6.63 -8.09 19.58
N GLN A 23 6.21 -6.95 19.02
CA GLN A 23 6.25 -5.67 19.72
C GLN A 23 5.41 -5.67 21.00
N ALA A 24 4.26 -6.35 20.99
CA ALA A 24 3.39 -6.46 22.17
C ALA A 24 4.06 -7.12 23.39
N GLY A 25 5.06 -7.99 23.16
CA GLY A 25 5.80 -8.67 24.24
C GLY A 25 7.19 -8.12 24.52
N ASN A 26 7.71 -7.21 23.69
CA ASN A 26 9.13 -6.81 23.74
C ASN A 26 9.34 -5.29 23.83
N LEU A 27 8.34 -4.46 23.51
CA LEU A 27 8.47 -3.01 23.65
C LEU A 27 8.16 -2.54 25.07
N PRO A 28 8.78 -1.45 25.53
CA PRO A 28 8.44 -0.82 26.79
C PRO A 28 7.04 -0.17 26.74
N GLU A 29 6.50 0.18 27.90
CA GLU A 29 5.21 0.87 28.03
C GLU A 29 5.16 2.20 27.27
N ARG A 30 6.32 2.83 27.02
CA ARG A 30 6.44 4.13 26.36
C ARG A 30 7.03 3.96 24.97
N VAL A 31 6.25 4.28 23.95
CA VAL A 31 6.62 4.09 22.52
C VAL A 31 6.59 5.44 21.79
N PRO A 32 7.52 5.71 20.86
CA PRO A 32 7.47 6.90 20.02
C PRO A 32 6.19 6.95 19.18
N ALA A 33 5.47 8.08 19.24
CA ALA A 33 4.24 8.29 18.49
C ALA A 33 4.44 9.25 17.30
N HIS A 34 5.42 10.15 17.39
CA HIS A 34 5.79 11.05 16.32
C HIS A 34 7.30 11.30 16.36
N LEU A 35 7.91 11.31 15.18
CA LEU A 35 9.30 11.71 14.98
C LEU A 35 9.29 12.99 14.15
N THR A 36 10.14 13.94 14.52
CA THR A 36 10.38 15.13 13.70
C THR A 36 11.11 14.75 12.41
N PHE A 37 11.23 15.71 11.49
CA PHE A 37 12.03 15.56 10.28
C PHE A 37 13.52 15.25 10.55
N GLY A 38 14.03 15.50 11.77
CA GLY A 38 15.40 15.18 12.20
C GLY A 38 15.50 13.95 13.11
N GLY A 39 14.52 13.03 13.05
CA GLY A 39 14.56 11.76 13.77
C GLY A 39 14.39 11.85 15.29
N THR A 40 14.15 13.05 15.83
CA THR A 40 13.92 13.21 17.27
C THR A 40 12.48 12.89 17.61
N VAL A 41 12.26 12.11 18.65
CA VAL A 41 10.91 11.84 19.17
C VAL A 41 10.40 13.07 19.90
N ASP A 42 9.39 13.74 19.34
CA ASP A 42 8.72 14.89 19.96
C ASP A 42 7.38 14.52 20.62
N ARG A 43 6.85 13.33 20.32
CA ARG A 43 5.66 12.77 20.97
C ARG A 43 5.83 11.29 21.29
N TRP A 44 5.36 10.92 22.47
CA TRP A 44 5.32 9.54 22.95
C TRP A 44 3.87 9.12 23.19
N SER A 45 3.60 7.82 23.08
CA SER A 45 2.34 7.16 23.42
C SER A 45 2.59 6.00 24.37
N SER A 46 1.50 5.39 24.85
CA SER A 46 1.55 4.08 25.49
C SER A 46 1.77 2.96 24.47
N LEU A 47 2.21 1.79 24.96
CA LEU A 47 2.28 0.56 24.17
C LEU A 47 0.90 0.18 23.63
N THR A 48 -0.15 0.30 24.46
CA THR A 48 -1.52 -0.02 24.05
C THR A 48 -1.99 0.83 22.88
N GLU A 49 -1.78 2.15 22.95
CA GLU A 49 -2.15 3.06 21.85
C GLU A 49 -1.42 2.72 20.55
N HIS A 50 -0.12 2.42 20.65
CA HIS A 50 0.69 2.00 19.50
C HIS A 50 0.16 0.70 18.86
N LEU A 51 -0.12 -0.32 19.67
CA LEU A 51 -0.63 -1.61 19.19
C LEU A 51 -2.03 -1.49 18.59
N VAL A 52 -2.91 -0.67 19.18
CA VAL A 52 -4.24 -0.40 18.62
C VAL A 52 -4.10 0.28 17.26
N MET A 53 -3.27 1.32 17.16
CA MET A 53 -3.03 2.01 15.89
C MET A 53 -2.46 1.06 14.83
N ALA A 54 -1.42 0.29 15.17
CA ALA A 54 -0.81 -0.68 14.26
C ALA A 54 -1.81 -1.76 13.82
N THR A 55 -2.66 -2.24 14.72
CA THR A 55 -3.71 -3.20 14.41
C THR A 55 -4.76 -2.62 13.47
N VAL A 56 -5.19 -1.37 13.69
CA VAL A 56 -6.13 -0.66 12.80
C VAL A 56 -5.50 -0.49 11.41
N VAL A 57 -4.25 -0.08 11.32
CA VAL A 57 -3.51 0.03 10.05
C VAL A 57 -3.45 -1.33 9.36
N GLY A 58 -3.11 -2.40 10.08
CA GLY A 58 -3.14 -3.78 9.57
C GLY A 58 -4.52 -4.19 9.03
N ALA A 59 -5.59 -3.89 9.76
CA ALA A 59 -6.95 -4.17 9.32
C ALA A 59 -7.32 -3.40 8.03
N LEU A 60 -6.88 -2.15 7.90
CA LEU A 60 -7.07 -1.35 6.68
C LEU A 60 -6.31 -1.95 5.48
N MET A 61 -5.16 -2.58 5.70
CA MET A 61 -4.41 -3.25 4.62
C MET A 61 -5.20 -4.42 4.02
N LEU A 62 -5.97 -5.16 4.83
CA LEU A 62 -6.90 -6.20 4.33
C LEU A 62 -7.95 -5.62 3.36
N LEU A 63 -8.32 -4.35 3.53
CA LEU A 63 -9.23 -3.67 2.61
C LEU A 63 -8.57 -3.36 1.27
N LEU A 64 -7.27 -3.06 1.24
CA LEU A 64 -6.54 -2.70 0.02
C LEU A 64 -6.24 -3.91 -0.87
N GLY A 65 -5.98 -5.09 -0.29
CA GLY A 65 -5.79 -6.34 -1.05
C GLY A 65 -7.12 -6.97 -1.48
N PRO A 66 -7.63 -7.97 -0.73
CA PRO A 66 -8.88 -8.67 -1.08
C PRO A 66 -10.13 -7.77 -1.04
N GLY A 67 -10.18 -6.79 -0.12
CA GLY A 67 -11.37 -5.95 0.07
C GLY A 67 -11.68 -5.06 -1.14
N LEU A 68 -10.66 -4.57 -1.84
CA LEU A 68 -10.83 -3.60 -2.91
C LEU A 68 -11.47 -4.22 -4.15
N ALA A 69 -11.17 -5.50 -4.44
CA ALA A 69 -11.84 -6.24 -5.50
C ALA A 69 -13.35 -6.36 -5.26
N ILE A 70 -13.77 -6.53 -4.00
CA ILE A 70 -15.17 -6.60 -3.60
C ILE A 70 -15.80 -5.21 -3.67
N ALA A 71 -15.12 -4.18 -3.16
CA ALA A 71 -15.59 -2.80 -3.16
C ALA A 71 -15.82 -2.28 -4.59
N LEU A 72 -14.87 -2.50 -5.50
CA LEU A 72 -14.95 -2.05 -6.89
C LEU A 72 -16.16 -2.62 -7.65
N ARG A 73 -16.65 -3.81 -7.28
CA ARG A 73 -17.85 -4.40 -7.87
C ARG A 73 -19.14 -3.73 -7.42
N ARG A 74 -19.12 -2.99 -6.31
CA ARG A 74 -20.29 -2.31 -5.73
C ARG A 74 -20.30 -0.81 -5.95
N LEU A 75 -19.16 -0.22 -6.32
CA LEU A 75 -19.07 1.22 -6.57
C LEU A 75 -19.70 1.60 -7.92
N PRO A 76 -20.40 2.75 -8.00
CA PRO A 76 -20.85 3.31 -9.27
C PRO A 76 -19.66 3.55 -10.22
N ARG A 77 -19.82 3.27 -11.51
CA ARG A 77 -18.74 3.48 -12.50
C ARG A 77 -18.25 4.93 -12.57
N SER A 78 -19.10 5.89 -12.22
CA SER A 78 -18.75 7.31 -12.21
C SER A 78 -17.65 7.66 -11.20
N VAL A 79 -17.59 6.95 -10.06
CA VAL A 79 -16.62 7.25 -8.99
C VAL A 79 -15.28 6.55 -9.16
N VAL A 80 -15.20 5.54 -10.03
CA VAL A 80 -13.95 4.84 -10.32
C VAL A 80 -13.17 5.63 -11.37
N ASN A 81 -12.03 6.18 -10.98
CA ASN A 81 -11.13 6.86 -11.90
C ASN A 81 -10.26 5.82 -12.64
N LEU A 82 -10.36 5.77 -13.97
CA LEU A 82 -9.61 4.85 -14.82
C LEU A 82 -8.87 5.63 -15.92
N PRO A 83 -7.66 5.18 -16.32
CA PRO A 83 -7.10 5.60 -17.59
C PRO A 83 -8.04 5.17 -18.73
N HIS A 84 -8.12 5.96 -19.80
CA HIS A 84 -9.00 5.69 -20.96
C HIS A 84 -10.46 5.31 -20.56
N PRO A 85 -11.15 6.15 -19.77
CA PRO A 85 -12.43 5.79 -19.16
C PRO A 85 -13.53 5.49 -20.19
N GLU A 86 -13.55 6.18 -21.32
CA GLU A 86 -14.47 5.95 -22.43
C GLU A 86 -14.26 4.62 -23.18
N TYR A 87 -13.10 3.97 -23.05
CA TYR A 87 -12.93 2.56 -23.43
C TYR A 87 -13.33 1.63 -22.27
N TRP A 88 -12.73 1.79 -21.09
CA TRP A 88 -12.86 0.82 -20.00
C TRP A 88 -14.18 0.84 -19.23
N LYS A 89 -14.92 1.97 -19.22
CA LYS A 89 -16.21 2.08 -18.52
C LYS A 89 -17.41 1.55 -19.34
N ARG A 90 -17.17 1.13 -20.58
CA ARG A 90 -18.16 0.46 -21.42
C ARG A 90 -18.52 -0.91 -20.82
N ASP A 91 -19.76 -1.35 -21.01
CA ASP A 91 -20.27 -2.61 -20.45
C ASP A 91 -19.40 -3.81 -20.84
N GLU A 92 -18.89 -3.80 -22.07
CA GLU A 92 -18.11 -4.91 -22.63
C GLU A 92 -16.72 -5.06 -21.98
N HIS A 93 -16.13 -3.95 -21.53
CA HIS A 93 -14.75 -3.91 -21.02
C HIS A 93 -14.66 -3.74 -19.50
N TRP A 94 -15.76 -3.36 -18.85
CA TRP A 94 -15.80 -3.09 -17.41
C TRP A 94 -15.38 -4.28 -16.52
N PRO A 95 -15.87 -5.52 -16.75
CA PRO A 95 -15.46 -6.66 -15.92
C PRO A 95 -13.95 -6.93 -15.99
N GLU A 96 -13.36 -6.75 -17.18
CA GLU A 96 -11.93 -6.91 -17.40
C GLU A 96 -11.13 -5.79 -16.72
N ALA A 97 -11.56 -4.54 -16.85
CA ALA A 97 -10.95 -3.39 -16.16
C ALA A 97 -10.86 -3.64 -14.65
N LEU A 98 -11.97 -4.07 -14.05
CA LEU A 98 -12.04 -4.38 -12.62
C LEU A 98 -11.09 -5.52 -12.24
N ALA A 99 -11.02 -6.59 -13.05
CA ALA A 99 -10.11 -7.71 -12.79
C ALA A 99 -8.64 -7.27 -12.85
N ARG A 100 -8.27 -6.41 -13.82
CA ARG A 100 -6.90 -5.88 -13.96
C ARG A 100 -6.50 -5.04 -12.75
N ILE A 101 -7.37 -4.14 -12.31
CA ILE A 101 -7.12 -3.27 -11.14
C ILE A 101 -7.06 -4.10 -9.86
N ALA A 102 -8.04 -4.97 -9.63
CA ALA A 102 -8.06 -5.87 -8.48
C ALA A 102 -6.80 -6.74 -8.43
N GLY A 103 -6.34 -7.24 -9.57
CA GLY A 103 -5.08 -7.97 -9.70
C GLY A 103 -3.86 -7.11 -9.32
N ALA A 104 -3.82 -5.87 -9.80
CA ALA A 104 -2.74 -4.92 -9.53
C ALA A 104 -2.62 -4.55 -8.05
N MET A 105 -3.76 -4.49 -7.35
CA MET A 105 -3.80 -4.10 -5.93
C MET A 105 -3.05 -5.06 -5.01
N TRP A 106 -2.92 -6.34 -5.39
CA TRP A 106 -2.08 -7.26 -4.63
C TRP A 106 -0.62 -6.82 -4.60
N SER A 107 -0.04 -6.43 -5.74
CA SER A 107 1.35 -5.98 -5.78
C SER A 107 1.54 -4.59 -5.16
N PHE A 108 0.56 -3.69 -5.26
CA PHE A 108 0.59 -2.44 -4.50
C PHE A 108 0.57 -2.69 -2.98
N GLY A 109 -0.29 -3.61 -2.53
CA GLY A 109 -0.35 -4.04 -1.14
C GLY A 109 0.98 -4.55 -0.63
N VAL A 110 1.73 -5.34 -1.42
CA VAL A 110 3.10 -5.76 -1.06
C VAL A 110 4.01 -4.56 -0.79
N LEU A 111 4.05 -3.57 -1.69
CA LEU A 111 4.89 -2.39 -1.54
C LEU A 111 4.55 -1.63 -0.26
N LEU A 112 3.26 -1.44 0.00
CA LEU A 112 2.77 -0.78 1.21
C LEU A 112 3.10 -1.58 2.47
N ASN A 113 2.89 -2.91 2.46
CA ASN A 113 3.20 -3.78 3.59
C ASN A 113 4.68 -3.69 3.96
N LEU A 114 5.58 -3.76 2.97
CA LEU A 114 7.02 -3.66 3.20
C LEU A 114 7.41 -2.31 3.80
N PHE A 115 6.84 -1.22 3.29
CA PHE A 115 7.08 0.12 3.84
C PHE A 115 6.55 0.24 5.28
N LEU A 116 5.37 -0.31 5.59
CA LEU A 116 4.80 -0.29 6.93
C LEU A 116 5.54 -1.19 7.92
N ILE A 117 6.06 -2.34 7.48
CA ILE A 117 6.96 -3.19 8.29
C ILE A 117 8.21 -2.40 8.67
N PHE A 118 8.83 -1.73 7.70
CA PHE A 118 9.99 -0.87 7.97
C PHE A 118 9.62 0.24 8.96
N ALA A 119 8.55 1.00 8.70
CA ALA A 119 8.13 2.12 9.54
C ALA A 119 7.83 1.68 10.99
N MET A 120 7.05 0.61 11.17
CA MET A 120 6.73 0.09 12.51
C MET A 120 7.96 -0.54 13.18
N GLY A 121 8.85 -1.15 12.40
CA GLY A 121 10.13 -1.67 12.88
C GLY A 121 11.01 -0.55 13.43
N SER A 122 11.13 0.56 12.70
CA SER A 122 11.87 1.75 13.13
C SER A 122 11.31 2.39 14.39
N VAL A 123 9.98 2.41 14.56
CA VAL A 123 9.35 2.84 15.81
C VAL A 123 9.76 1.92 16.96
N GLY A 124 9.71 0.60 16.77
CA GLY A 124 10.12 -0.38 17.77
C GLY A 124 11.60 -0.28 18.15
N GLU A 125 12.49 -0.14 17.16
CA GLU A 125 13.92 0.07 17.38
C GLU A 125 14.20 1.35 18.17
N THR A 126 13.49 2.44 17.85
CA THR A 126 13.58 3.70 18.59
C THR A 126 13.08 3.55 20.03
N ALA A 127 11.99 2.82 20.26
CA ALA A 127 11.48 2.51 21.60
C ALA A 127 12.50 1.72 22.44
N LEU A 128 13.33 0.90 21.79
CA LEU A 128 14.41 0.13 22.42
C LEU A 128 15.73 0.91 22.55
N GLY A 129 15.73 2.21 22.29
CA GLY A 129 16.92 3.07 22.40
C GLY A 129 17.91 2.91 21.25
N ARG A 130 17.49 2.32 20.12
CA ARG A 130 18.30 2.10 18.92
C ARG A 130 17.66 2.83 17.72
N PRO A 131 17.59 4.17 17.73
CA PRO A 131 16.85 4.92 16.71
C PRO A 131 17.38 4.61 15.31
N THR A 132 16.45 4.44 14.37
CA THR A 132 16.79 4.29 12.94
C THR A 132 17.36 5.62 12.43
N PRO A 133 18.54 5.62 11.76
CA PRO A 133 19.10 6.84 11.19
C PRO A 133 18.19 7.52 10.16
N ASP A 134 18.16 8.86 10.16
CA ASP A 134 17.29 9.67 9.29
C ASP A 134 17.43 9.33 7.81
N TRP A 135 18.65 9.09 7.35
CA TRP A 135 18.91 8.74 5.95
C TRP A 135 18.28 7.41 5.55
N GLN A 136 18.15 6.45 6.48
CA GLN A 136 17.47 5.17 6.22
C GLN A 136 15.98 5.39 6.05
N TRP A 137 15.39 6.26 6.88
CA TRP A 137 13.99 6.68 6.73
C TRP A 137 13.75 7.39 5.40
N ALA A 138 14.61 8.35 5.05
CA ALA A 138 14.54 9.06 3.78
C ALA A 138 14.72 8.11 2.58
N ALA A 139 15.65 7.16 2.67
CA ALA A 139 15.89 6.16 1.63
C ALA A 139 14.70 5.20 1.48
N ALA A 140 14.13 4.71 2.58
CA ALA A 140 12.96 3.84 2.56
C ALA A 140 11.74 4.54 1.96
N LEU A 141 11.50 5.80 2.34
CA LEU A 141 10.43 6.61 1.77
C LEU A 141 10.67 6.86 0.28
N ALA A 142 11.88 7.28 -0.11
CA ALA A 142 12.22 7.52 -1.51
C ALA A 142 12.07 6.24 -2.36
N LEU A 143 12.51 5.10 -1.85
CA LEU A 143 12.36 3.80 -2.50
C LEU A 143 10.88 3.42 -2.64
N TYR A 144 10.08 3.58 -1.58
CA TYR A 144 8.65 3.32 -1.61
C TYR A 144 7.93 4.21 -2.64
N LEU A 145 8.24 5.51 -2.68
CA LEU A 145 7.67 6.45 -3.65
C LEU A 145 8.09 6.11 -5.08
N ALA A 146 9.37 5.81 -5.32
CA ALA A 146 9.86 5.41 -6.64
C ALA A 146 9.22 4.10 -7.10
N ALA A 147 9.13 3.09 -6.23
CA ALA A 147 8.46 1.83 -6.51
C ALA A 147 6.98 2.02 -6.80
N THR A 148 6.30 2.88 -6.03
CA THR A 148 4.89 3.23 -6.26
C THR A 148 4.71 3.94 -7.60
N ALA A 149 5.57 4.91 -7.95
CA ALA A 149 5.52 5.59 -9.25
C ALA A 149 5.74 4.61 -10.41
N ALA A 150 6.75 3.74 -10.31
CA ALA A 150 7.00 2.69 -11.30
C ALA A 150 5.81 1.73 -11.42
N TRP A 151 5.21 1.36 -10.29
CA TRP A 151 4.01 0.53 -10.23
C TRP A 151 2.81 1.21 -10.90
N VAL A 152 2.58 2.51 -10.66
CA VAL A 152 1.51 3.30 -11.32
C VAL A 152 1.73 3.33 -12.82
N VAL A 153 2.96 3.63 -13.27
CA VAL A 153 3.30 3.60 -14.71
C VAL A 153 3.06 2.21 -15.31
N GLY A 154 3.43 1.15 -14.59
CA GLY A 154 3.14 -0.23 -14.95
C GLY A 154 1.64 -0.49 -15.12
N LEU A 155 0.83 -0.12 -14.13
CA LEU A 155 -0.63 -0.24 -14.18
C LEU A 155 -1.20 0.51 -15.40
N TYR A 156 -0.82 1.78 -15.59
CA TYR A 156 -1.26 2.58 -16.73
C TYR A 156 -0.92 1.92 -18.07
N ARG A 157 0.27 1.34 -18.19
CA ARG A 157 0.66 0.58 -19.40
C ARG A 157 -0.19 -0.66 -19.59
N THR A 158 -0.52 -1.39 -18.51
CA THR A 158 -1.43 -2.54 -18.61
C THR A 158 -2.87 -2.16 -18.94
N MET A 159 -3.27 -0.90 -18.71
CA MET A 159 -4.61 -0.39 -19.02
C MET A 159 -4.67 0.33 -20.37
N ARG A 160 -3.69 0.15 -21.26
CA ARG A 160 -3.79 0.65 -22.64
C ARG A 160 -4.79 -0.20 -23.43
N PRO A 161 -5.77 0.42 -24.13
CA PRO A 161 -6.64 -0.30 -25.05
C PRO A 161 -5.85 -0.97 -26.19
N PRO A 162 -6.38 -2.04 -26.80
CA PRO A 162 -5.82 -2.61 -28.03
C PRO A 162 -5.61 -1.57 -29.13
N ALA A 163 -4.57 -1.75 -29.95
CA ALA A 163 -4.34 -0.87 -31.09
C ALA A 163 -5.56 -0.86 -32.03
N GLY A 164 -6.06 0.34 -32.38
CA GLY A 164 -7.22 0.51 -33.26
C GLY A 164 -8.60 0.47 -32.58
N SER A 165 -8.69 0.12 -31.28
CA SER A 165 -9.96 0.22 -30.52
C SER A 165 -10.20 1.61 -29.90
N TRP A 166 -9.21 2.49 -30.05
CA TRP A 166 -9.21 3.87 -29.61
C TRP A 166 -9.25 4.79 -30.84
N PRO A 167 -10.21 5.71 -30.97
CA PRO A 167 -10.14 6.70 -32.04
C PRO A 167 -8.87 7.53 -31.84
N SER A 168 -7.93 7.42 -32.77
CA SER A 168 -6.87 8.41 -32.94
C SER A 168 -7.51 9.79 -32.93
N ALA A 169 -6.96 10.70 -32.13
CA ALA A 169 -7.52 11.99 -31.72
C ALA A 169 -8.46 12.65 -32.74
N PRO A 170 -9.54 13.34 -32.30
CA PRO A 170 -10.39 14.10 -33.22
C PRO A 170 -9.53 15.05 -34.07
N PRO A 171 -9.84 15.20 -35.36
CA PRO A 171 -9.12 16.15 -36.22
C PRO A 171 -9.17 17.54 -35.56
N ARG A 172 -7.99 18.17 -35.45
CA ARG A 172 -7.85 19.54 -34.96
C ARG A 172 -8.48 20.52 -35.93
#